data_AF-A0A7L3BNR2-F1
#
_entry.id   AF-A0A7L3BNR2-F1
#
_cell.length_a   1.000
_cell.length_b   1.000
_cell.length_c   1.000
_cell.angle_alpha   90.00
_cell.angle_beta   90.00
_cell.angle_gamma   90.00
#
_symmetry.space_group_name_H-M   'P 1'
#
loop_
_entity.id
_entity.type
_entity.pdbx_description
1 polymer ?
#
loop_
_entity_poly.entity_id
_entity_poly.type
_entity_poly.pdbx_seq_one_letter_code
_entity_poly.pdbx_strand_id
1 'polypeptide(L)' 'FELVRELVGSERYGLSPETRQSLLSLRVFQQMDGAILCLLQQPGGAAGVPPRPWHSLRHCCE' A
#
# COMPACT_ATOMS: atom_id res chain seq x y z
N PHE A 1 -4.08 2.38 -4.98
CA PHE A 1 -3.01 1.36 -4.96
C PHE A 1 -2.55 0.93 -6.36
N GLU A 2 -3.19 1.40 -7.45
CA GLU A 2 -2.79 1.04 -8.81
C GLU A 2 -1.31 1.30 -9.14
N LEU A 3 -0.74 2.45 -8.78
CA LEU A 3 0.68 2.73 -9.00
C LEU A 3 1.60 1.65 -8.38
N VAL A 4 1.28 1.20 -7.16
CA VAL A 4 2.06 0.15 -6.48
C VAL A 4 1.85 -1.20 -7.19
N ARG A 5 0.63 -1.46 -7.68
CA ARG A 5 0.28 -2.65 -8.47
C ARG A 5 1.07 -2.73 -9.78
N GLU A 6 1.18 -1.61 -10.48
CA GLU A 6 2.01 -1.46 -11.69
C GLU A 6 3.50 -1.65 -11.40
N LEU A 7 3.99 -1.08 -10.29
CA LEU A 7 5.38 -1.24 -9.87
C LEU A 7 5.73 -2.70 -9.52
N VAL A 8 4.87 -3.40 -8.79
CA VAL A 8 5.04 -4.83 -8.47
C VAL A 8 4.96 -5.69 -9.73
N GLY A 9 4.06 -5.35 -10.65
CA GLY A 9 3.89 -6.04 -11.94
C GLY A 9 5.07 -5.88 -12.90
N SER A 10 5.87 -4.83 -12.72
CA SER A 10 6.97 -4.45 -13.60
C SER A 10 8.15 -5.42 -13.50
N GLU A 11 8.70 -5.81 -14.65
CA GLU A 11 9.92 -6.63 -14.73
C GLU A 11 11.19 -5.86 -14.33
N ARG A 12 11.12 -4.53 -14.26
CA ARG A 12 12.25 -3.64 -13.97
C ARG A 12 12.94 -3.89 -12.63
N TYR A 13 12.28 -4.57 -11.69
CA TYR A 13 12.79 -4.78 -10.33
C TYR A 13 13.25 -6.22 -10.07
N GLY A 14 13.33 -7.07 -11.11
CA GLY A 14 13.90 -8.42 -11.00
C GLY A 14 13.12 -9.40 -10.11
N LEU A 15 11.86 -9.07 -9.76
CA LEU A 15 11.01 -9.97 -8.99
C LEU A 15 10.68 -11.22 -9.80
N SER A 16 10.86 -12.39 -9.18
CA SER A 16 10.46 -13.66 -9.79
C SER A 16 8.94 -13.66 -10.06
N PRO A 17 8.48 -14.42 -11.07
CA PRO A 17 7.06 -14.53 -11.39
C PRO A 17 6.20 -14.96 -10.18
N GLU A 18 6.73 -15.88 -9.36
CA GLU A 18 6.05 -16.43 -8.19
C GLU A 18 5.92 -15.37 -7.08
N THR A 19 6.97 -14.59 -6.84
CA THR A 19 6.94 -13.48 -5.88
C THR A 19 5.97 -12.40 -6.33
N ARG A 20 5.99 -12.04 -7.62
CA ARG A 20 5.06 -11.06 -8.20
C ARG A 20 3.61 -11.49 -8.04
N GLN A 21 3.32 -12.75 -8.37
CA GLN A 21 1.97 -13.31 -8.21
C GLN A 21 1.53 -13.34 -6.75
N SER A 22 2.42 -13.74 -5.85
CA SER A 22 2.16 -13.75 -4.40
C SER A 22 1.84 -12.35 -3.88
N LEU A 23 2.63 -11.34 -4.27
CA LEU A 23 2.40 -9.95 -3.87
C LEU A 23 1.08 -9.42 -4.43
N LEU A 24 0.77 -9.64 -5.70
CA LEU A 24 -0.48 -9.18 -6.30
C LEU A 24 -1.73 -9.88 -5.74
N SER A 25 -1.58 -11.08 -5.18
CA SER A 25 -2.67 -11.79 -4.52
C SER A 25 -3.05 -11.21 -3.16
N LEU A 26 -2.19 -10.35 -2.56
CA LEU A 26 -2.45 -9.75 -1.26
C LEU A 26 -3.76 -8.96 -1.30
N ARG A 27 -4.54 -9.10 -0.22
CA ARG A 27 -5.88 -8.50 -0.12
C ARG A 27 -5.88 -6.98 -0.35
N VAL A 28 -4.79 -6.29 -0.03
CA VAL A 28 -4.63 -4.85 -0.28
C VAL A 28 -4.73 -4.46 -1.77
N PHE A 29 -4.37 -5.38 -2.68
CA PHE A 29 -4.47 -5.19 -4.13
C PHE A 29 -5.78 -5.70 -4.74
N GLN A 30 -6.59 -6.44 -3.96
CA GLN A 30 -7.87 -7.00 -4.41
C GLN A 30 -9.08 -6.28 -3.82
N GLN A 31 -8.96 -5.74 -2.61
CA GLN A 31 -10.01 -5.00 -1.91
C GLN A 31 -9.52 -3.58 -1.64
N MET A 32 -9.53 -2.76 -2.68
CA MET A 32 -9.20 -1.34 -2.53
C MET A 32 -10.32 -0.57 -1.82
N ASP A 33 -11.55 -1.09 -1.85
CA ASP A 33 -12.72 -0.30 -1.48
C ASP A 33 -13.00 -0.35 0.02
N GLY A 34 -12.90 -1.51 0.67
CA GLY A 34 -13.35 -1.66 2.06
C GLY A 34 -12.57 -0.78 3.06
N ALA A 35 -11.24 -0.80 3.01
CA ALA A 35 -10.41 -0.04 3.94
C ALA A 35 -10.39 1.46 3.63
N ILE A 36 -10.40 1.85 2.35
CA ILE A 36 -10.48 3.25 1.94
C ILE A 36 -11.86 3.82 2.28
N LEU A 37 -12.94 3.09 2.01
CA LEU A 37 -14.29 3.49 2.43
C LEU A 37 -14.37 3.58 3.95
N CYS A 38 -13.81 2.63 4.70
CA CYS A 38 -13.74 2.72 6.16
C CYS A 38 -13.00 3.99 6.59
N LEU A 39 -11.85 4.30 5.98
CA LEU A 39 -11.06 5.51 6.24
C LEU A 39 -11.84 6.80 5.93
N LEU A 40 -12.55 6.84 4.80
CA LEU A 40 -13.37 7.99 4.37
C LEU A 40 -14.64 8.15 5.21
N GLN A 41 -15.18 7.03 5.73
CA GLN A 41 -16.34 7.00 6.61
C GLN A 41 -15.96 7.14 8.09
N GLN A 42 -14.67 7.20 8.43
CA GLN A 42 -14.29 7.47 9.82
C GLN A 42 -14.80 8.87 10.16
N PRO A 43 -15.65 9.02 11.19
CA PRO A 43 -16.04 10.34 11.67
C PRO A 43 -14.76 11.08 11.99
N GLY A 44 -14.56 12.22 11.31
CA GLY A 44 -13.28 12.90 11.13
C GLY A 44 -12.36 12.73 12.33
N GLY A 45 -11.24 12.04 12.09
CA GLY A 45 -10.19 11.86 13.09
C GLY A 45 -9.88 13.21 13.73
N ALA A 46 -10.08 13.25 15.06
CA ALA A 46 -9.82 14.34 15.96
C ALA A 46 -8.93 15.45 15.38
N ALA A 47 -9.44 16.69 15.41
CA ALA A 47 -8.76 17.93 15.06
C ALA A 47 -7.52 18.25 15.95
N GLY A 48 -6.67 17.26 16.25
CA GLY A 48 -5.55 17.37 17.16
C GLY A 48 -4.55 16.21 17.13
N VAL A 49 -4.65 15.23 16.23
CA VAL A 49 -3.61 14.19 16.08
C VAL A 49 -2.59 14.66 15.04
N PRO A 50 -1.34 14.99 15.44
CA PRO A 50 -0.31 15.37 14.47
C PRO A 50 -0.02 14.17 13.55
N PRO A 51 0.23 14.41 12.25
CA PRO A 51 0.58 13.34 11.32
C PRO A 51 1.82 12.63 11.85
N ARG A 52 1.69 11.32 12.12
CA ARG A 52 2.86 10.51 12.47
C ARG A 52 3.80 10.53 11.29
N PRO A 53 5.06 10.92 11.49
CA PRO A 53 5.95 11.02 10.36
C PRO A 53 6.40 9.64 9.90
N TRP A 54 6.42 9.44 8.57
CA TRP A 54 6.75 8.19 7.89
C TRP A 54 8.26 7.86 7.90
N HIS A 55 9.05 8.48 8.80
CA HIS A 55 10.50 8.37 8.83
C HIS A 55 10.98 6.90 8.93
N SER A 56 10.32 6.10 9.77
CA SER A 56 10.69 4.70 10.03
C SER A 56 10.47 3.77 8.83
N LEU A 57 9.68 4.18 7.83
CA LEU A 57 9.40 3.38 6.63
C LEU A 57 10.37 3.68 5.48
N ARG A 58 11.27 4.66 5.62
CA ARG A 58 12.24 5.05 4.58
C ARG A 58 13.50 4.17 4.54
N HIS A 59 13.66 3.23 5.46
CA HIS A 59 14.88 2.40 5.56
C HIS A 59 14.87 1.14 4.69
N CYS A 60 13.86 0.92 3.85
CA CYS A 60 13.69 -0.35 3.12
C CYS A 60 14.39 -0.42 1.76
N CYS A 61 15.01 0.66 1.28
CA CYS A 61 15.72 0.65 -0.01
C CYS A 61 17.13 1.23 0.17
N GLU A 62 18.11 0.38 0.50
CA GLU A 62 19.53 0.59 0.19
C GLU A 62 19.92 -0.25 -1.03
#